data_AF-A0A8U0IKQ6-F1
#
_entry.id   AF-A0A8U0IKQ6-F1
#
_cell.length_a   1.000
_cell.length_b   1.000
_cell.length_c   1.000
_cell.angle_alpha   90.00
_cell.angle_beta   90.00
_cell.angle_gamma   90.00
#
_symmetry.space_group_name_H-M   'P 1'
#
loop_
_entity.id
_entity.type
_entity.pdbx_description
1 polymer ?
#
loop_
_entity_poly.entity_id
_entity_poly.type
_entity_poly.pdbx_seq_one_letter_code
_entity_poly.pdbx_strand_id
1 'polypeptide(L)'
;MSAGVVTRWSRRFVAASAVFLVAWQVVALADASGALAGTVPAVPGRTQVTLAVYGFVLHTVFGKAYSLVPSYFDRSLALPRAPAVHLPLTVVGAVGLALAPLGGVPGLVGVLGALSWFAGVAVFAAALGWTLRTNPTGRETGTSDANAHRRGVDRLSNAFVPVVLAYLVVGSYATVAERSALGLPGFATLGPARTAHLLAAGTAALLIFAVGFRLFPRFLVASPPTPLVGVVLAAGAVGPAVLAAGLYRPPLFGVGAALEALAVVGFALAYAVLFARSERRRVGFYAVLAGTAAGVCGVALGVGFAVGHLAVAPELTATHFRLNVLGFLGLTIVGATYQFYPPTVGTFPGASDRTALASVVLLAGGLLAELGGALGGWKIAVLAGRASALVGALAFAGLVVGVFAER
;
A
#
# COMPACT_ATOMS: atom_id res chain seq x y z
N MET A 1 -16.58 -7.71 -24.01
CA MET A 1 -17.24 -6.63 -23.22
C MET A 1 -16.75 -6.50 -21.78
N SER A 2 -16.38 -7.59 -21.08
CA SER A 2 -15.94 -7.56 -19.67
C SER A 2 -14.64 -6.78 -19.41
N ALA A 3 -13.62 -6.92 -20.26
CA ALA A 3 -12.31 -6.29 -20.06
C ALA A 3 -12.36 -4.74 -20.06
N GLY A 4 -13.18 -4.14 -20.92
CA GLY A 4 -13.36 -2.69 -20.98
C GLY A 4 -14.02 -2.12 -19.71
N VAL A 5 -15.00 -2.84 -19.17
CA VAL A 5 -15.67 -2.48 -17.90
C VAL A 5 -14.67 -2.53 -16.74
N VAL A 6 -13.89 -3.62 -16.63
CA VAL A 6 -12.88 -3.76 -15.57
C VAL A 6 -11.81 -2.67 -15.66
N THR A 7 -11.36 -2.35 -16.87
CA THR A 7 -10.36 -1.29 -17.10
C THR A 7 -10.87 0.08 -16.66
N ARG A 8 -12.13 0.41 -17.00
CA ARG A 8 -12.76 1.68 -16.61
C ARG A 8 -12.83 1.83 -15.10
N TRP A 9 -13.28 0.80 -14.38
CA TRP A 9 -13.35 0.85 -12.93
C TRP A 9 -11.98 0.82 -12.27
N SER A 10 -11.02 0.09 -12.84
CA SER A 10 -9.62 0.11 -12.39
C SER A 10 -9.05 1.53 -12.39
N ARG A 11 -9.29 2.30 -13.47
CA ARG A 11 -8.89 3.73 -13.52
C ARG A 11 -9.59 4.56 -12.44
N ARG A 12 -10.89 4.36 -12.20
CA ARG A 12 -11.64 5.08 -11.15
C ARG A 12 -11.08 4.82 -9.74
N PHE A 13 -10.74 3.57 -9.43
CA PHE A 13 -10.07 3.23 -8.17
C PHE A 13 -8.72 3.93 -8.03
N VAL A 14 -7.90 3.94 -9.09
CA VAL A 14 -6.59 4.60 -9.08
C VAL A 14 -6.73 6.13 -8.98
N ALA A 15 -7.74 6.72 -9.62
CA ALA A 15 -8.05 8.15 -9.47
C ALA A 15 -8.47 8.50 -8.04
N ALA A 16 -9.38 7.73 -7.45
CA ALA A 16 -9.79 7.91 -6.05
C ALA A 16 -8.60 7.80 -5.10
N SER A 17 -7.74 6.80 -5.32
CA SER A 17 -6.49 6.61 -4.59
C SER A 17 -5.58 7.83 -4.67
N ALA A 18 -5.37 8.42 -5.86
CA ALA A 18 -4.55 9.62 -6.02
C ALA A 18 -5.13 10.83 -5.26
N VAL A 19 -6.46 10.98 -5.23
CA VAL A 19 -7.13 12.01 -4.42
C VAL A 19 -6.90 11.78 -2.93
N PHE A 20 -7.02 10.54 -2.45
CA PHE A 20 -6.72 10.21 -1.05
C PHE A 20 -5.26 10.44 -0.67
N LEU A 21 -4.31 10.20 -1.59
CA LEU A 21 -2.90 10.52 -1.36
C LEU A 21 -2.71 12.01 -1.13
N VAL A 22 -3.29 12.85 -2.00
CA VAL A 22 -3.23 14.31 -1.85
C VAL A 22 -3.89 14.74 -0.54
N ALA A 23 -5.08 14.24 -0.24
CA ALA A 23 -5.78 14.54 1.02
C ALA A 23 -4.94 14.16 2.25
N TRP A 24 -4.27 13.00 2.22
CA TRP A 24 -3.35 12.60 3.28
C TRP A 24 -2.16 13.55 3.41
N GLN A 25 -1.52 13.95 2.30
CA GLN A 25 -0.38 14.87 2.36
C GLN A 25 -0.80 16.28 2.83
N VAL A 26 -2.00 16.75 2.47
CA VAL A 26 -2.56 18.00 3.00
C VAL A 26 -2.71 17.92 4.52
N VAL A 27 -3.32 16.84 5.02
CA VAL A 27 -3.48 16.61 6.46
C VAL A 27 -2.13 16.52 7.17
N ALA A 28 -1.18 15.78 6.60
CA ALA A 28 0.16 15.64 7.18
C ALA A 28 0.89 17.00 7.23
N LEU A 29 0.80 17.82 6.19
CA LEU A 29 1.41 19.14 6.17
C LEU A 29 0.76 20.07 7.21
N ALA A 30 -0.57 20.09 7.27
CA ALA A 30 -1.32 20.89 8.25
C ALA A 30 -1.00 20.49 9.69
N ASP A 31 -0.83 19.20 9.96
CA ASP A 31 -0.43 18.68 11.25
C ASP A 31 0.98 19.16 11.65
N ALA A 32 1.96 19.14 10.72
CA ALA A 32 3.30 19.65 11.00
C ALA A 32 3.36 21.17 11.15
N SER A 33 2.60 21.91 10.34
CA SER A 33 2.57 23.37 10.44
C SER A 33 1.84 23.83 11.70
N GLY A 34 0.73 23.18 12.06
CA GLY A 34 0.01 23.41 13.30
C GLY A 34 0.87 23.14 14.53
N ALA A 35 1.64 22.04 14.52
CA ALA A 35 2.59 21.73 15.59
C ALA A 35 3.74 22.75 15.70
N LEU A 36 4.13 23.40 14.61
CA LEU A 36 5.13 24.46 14.61
C LEU A 36 4.58 25.79 15.12
N ALA A 37 3.36 26.14 14.70
CA ALA A 37 2.71 27.42 15.04
C ALA A 37 2.00 27.41 16.40
N GLY A 38 1.65 26.24 16.94
CA GLY A 38 0.86 26.11 18.16
C GLY A 38 -0.61 26.53 18.02
N THR A 39 -1.11 26.66 16.78
CA THR A 39 -2.39 27.31 16.47
C THR A 39 -3.52 26.38 16.04
N VAL A 40 -3.24 25.10 15.76
CA VAL A 40 -4.23 24.15 15.22
C VAL A 40 -4.24 22.88 16.07
N PRO A 41 -5.43 22.33 16.43
CA PRO A 41 -5.54 21.03 17.07
C PRO A 41 -4.84 19.95 16.23
N ALA A 42 -4.04 19.10 16.87
CA ALA A 42 -3.35 18.01 16.20
C ALA A 42 -4.36 17.10 15.49
N VAL A 43 -4.06 16.72 14.24
CA VAL A 43 -4.96 15.81 13.51
C VAL A 43 -4.72 14.39 14.03
N PRO A 44 -5.77 13.66 14.46
CA PRO A 44 -5.60 12.32 15.00
C PRO A 44 -4.85 11.40 14.01
N GLY A 45 -3.84 10.68 14.49
CA GLY A 45 -3.04 9.77 13.65
C GLY A 45 -3.89 8.73 12.91
N ARG A 46 -5.03 8.32 13.49
CA ARG A 46 -6.00 7.42 12.85
C ARG A 46 -6.58 7.99 11.54
N THR A 47 -6.79 9.30 11.45
CA THR A 47 -7.23 9.97 10.22
C THR A 47 -6.15 9.83 9.14
N GLN A 48 -4.89 10.09 9.49
CA GLN A 48 -3.76 9.93 8.56
C GLN A 48 -3.61 8.49 8.08
N VAL A 49 -3.65 7.51 9.00
CA VAL A 49 -3.59 6.07 8.66
C VAL A 49 -4.74 5.68 7.74
N THR A 50 -5.95 6.18 7.98
CA THR A 50 -7.11 5.86 7.14
C THR A 50 -6.96 6.42 5.73
N LEU A 51 -6.63 7.71 5.59
CA LEU A 51 -6.41 8.31 4.27
C LEU A 51 -5.29 7.60 3.50
N ALA A 52 -4.21 7.24 4.19
CA ALA A 52 -3.05 6.58 3.59
C ALA A 52 -3.32 5.12 3.19
N VAL A 53 -3.72 4.28 4.15
CA VAL A 53 -3.82 2.83 3.95
C VAL A 53 -5.13 2.47 3.27
N TYR A 54 -6.26 2.96 3.80
CA TYR A 54 -7.58 2.63 3.25
C TYR A 54 -7.82 3.42 1.98
N GLY A 55 -7.63 4.73 2.03
CA GLY A 55 -7.90 5.66 0.94
C GLY A 55 -6.94 5.51 -0.25
N PHE A 56 -5.64 5.62 -0.02
CA PHE A 56 -4.64 5.58 -1.10
C PHE A 56 -4.21 4.15 -1.45
N VAL A 57 -3.53 3.46 -0.54
CA VAL A 57 -2.89 2.16 -0.85
C VAL A 57 -3.90 1.10 -1.29
N LEU A 58 -4.93 0.85 -0.48
CA LEU A 58 -5.89 -0.22 -0.74
C LEU A 58 -6.80 0.08 -1.93
N HIS A 59 -7.17 1.33 -2.21
CA HIS A 59 -7.92 1.64 -3.44
C HIS A 59 -7.09 1.37 -4.70
N THR A 60 -5.79 1.68 -4.73
CA THR A 60 -4.94 1.25 -5.85
C THR A 60 -4.93 -0.26 -6.00
N VAL A 61 -4.72 -0.96 -4.89
CA VAL A 61 -4.70 -2.43 -4.83
C VAL A 61 -6.00 -3.01 -5.39
N PHE A 62 -7.16 -2.54 -4.93
CA PHE A 62 -8.46 -2.99 -5.40
C PHE A 62 -8.63 -2.76 -6.90
N GLY A 63 -8.29 -1.56 -7.38
CA GLY A 63 -8.38 -1.22 -8.80
C GLY A 63 -7.55 -2.14 -9.68
N LYS A 64 -6.33 -2.48 -9.26
CA LYS A 64 -5.41 -3.34 -10.03
C LYS A 64 -5.66 -4.82 -9.85
N ALA A 65 -6.10 -5.27 -8.68
CA ALA A 65 -6.33 -6.68 -8.41
C ALA A 65 -7.42 -7.27 -9.32
N TYR A 66 -8.48 -6.52 -9.62
CA TYR A 66 -9.55 -7.00 -10.52
C TYR A 66 -9.08 -7.34 -11.94
N SER A 67 -7.99 -6.73 -12.43
CA SER A 67 -7.42 -7.04 -13.75
C SER A 67 -6.23 -8.00 -13.64
N LEU A 68 -5.36 -7.81 -12.66
CA LEU A 68 -4.12 -8.58 -12.53
C LEU A 68 -4.37 -9.96 -11.94
N VAL A 69 -5.06 -10.06 -10.81
CA VAL A 69 -5.19 -11.32 -10.06
C VAL A 69 -5.88 -12.41 -10.90
N PRO A 70 -7.03 -12.19 -11.57
CA PRO A 70 -7.60 -13.22 -12.43
C PRO A 70 -6.61 -13.69 -13.51
N SER A 71 -5.98 -12.76 -14.22
CA SER A 71 -4.99 -13.10 -15.26
C SER A 71 -3.82 -13.91 -14.71
N TYR A 72 -3.48 -13.69 -13.44
CA TYR A 72 -2.38 -14.38 -12.81
C TYR A 72 -2.67 -15.86 -12.58
N PHE A 73 -3.92 -16.17 -12.36
CA PHE A 73 -4.43 -17.51 -12.14
C PHE A 73 -4.96 -18.17 -13.41
N ASP A 74 -4.66 -17.59 -14.58
CA ASP A 74 -5.21 -18.03 -15.87
C ASP A 74 -6.75 -18.05 -15.87
N ARG A 75 -7.34 -17.00 -15.30
CA ARG A 75 -8.79 -16.82 -15.20
C ARG A 75 -9.21 -15.45 -15.74
N SER A 76 -10.46 -15.38 -16.16
CA SER A 76 -11.14 -14.11 -16.41
C SER A 76 -12.02 -13.76 -15.21
N LEU A 77 -12.10 -12.48 -14.85
CA LEU A 77 -12.95 -12.02 -13.75
C LEU A 77 -14.39 -12.45 -13.97
N ALA A 78 -14.93 -13.27 -13.06
CA ALA A 78 -16.27 -13.84 -13.20
C ALA A 78 -17.39 -12.81 -12.97
N LEU A 79 -17.14 -11.80 -12.14
CA LEU A 79 -18.10 -10.75 -11.79
C LEU A 79 -17.58 -9.37 -12.23
N PRO A 80 -17.64 -9.02 -13.53
CA PRO A 80 -17.06 -7.77 -14.05
C PRO A 80 -17.73 -6.49 -13.55
N ARG A 81 -18.92 -6.60 -12.92
CA ARG A 81 -19.64 -5.48 -12.30
C ARG A 81 -19.32 -5.29 -10.81
N ALA A 82 -18.64 -6.24 -10.16
CA ALA A 82 -18.26 -6.10 -8.75
C ALA A 82 -17.50 -4.79 -8.42
N PRO A 83 -16.57 -4.29 -9.28
CA PRO A 83 -15.92 -3.01 -9.04
C PRO A 83 -16.87 -1.80 -8.92
N ALA A 84 -18.03 -1.86 -9.59
CA ALA A 84 -19.03 -0.79 -9.59
C ALA A 84 -19.74 -0.62 -8.25
N VAL A 85 -19.91 -1.73 -7.51
CA VAL A 85 -20.49 -1.75 -6.17
C VAL A 85 -19.40 -1.54 -5.13
N HIS A 86 -18.23 -2.15 -5.34
CA HIS A 86 -17.10 -2.08 -4.42
C HIS A 86 -16.61 -0.64 -4.20
N LEU A 87 -16.38 0.12 -5.27
CA LEU A 87 -15.78 1.46 -5.18
C LEU A 87 -16.55 2.44 -4.29
N PRO A 88 -17.86 2.68 -4.50
CA PRO A 88 -18.60 3.63 -3.66
C PRO A 88 -18.61 3.20 -2.19
N LEU A 89 -18.74 1.89 -1.91
CA LEU A 89 -18.72 1.36 -0.55
C LEU A 89 -17.38 1.65 0.17
N THR A 90 -16.25 1.40 -0.49
CA THR A 90 -14.93 1.64 0.11
C THR A 90 -14.56 3.10 0.18
N VAL A 91 -14.99 3.94 -0.77
CA VAL A 91 -14.79 5.39 -0.71
C VAL A 91 -15.56 5.99 0.46
N VAL A 92 -16.86 5.71 0.56
CA VAL A 92 -17.68 6.16 1.71
C VAL A 92 -17.12 5.61 3.02
N GLY A 93 -16.70 4.34 3.01
CA GLY A 93 -16.09 3.70 4.16
C GLY A 93 -14.82 4.40 4.64
N ALA A 94 -13.88 4.64 3.72
CA ALA A 94 -12.62 5.32 4.02
C ALA A 94 -12.83 6.77 4.48
N VAL A 95 -13.75 7.52 3.84
CA VAL A 95 -14.08 8.90 4.26
C VAL A 95 -14.69 8.90 5.67
N GLY A 96 -15.71 8.06 5.93
CA GLY A 96 -16.33 7.96 7.25
C GLY A 96 -15.32 7.58 8.34
N LEU A 97 -14.45 6.61 8.07
CA LEU A 97 -13.38 6.20 8.98
C LEU A 97 -12.34 7.30 9.24
N ALA A 98 -12.03 8.13 8.22
CA ALA A 98 -11.06 9.22 8.33
C ALA A 98 -11.63 10.42 9.11
N LEU A 99 -12.93 10.69 8.98
CA LEU A 99 -13.62 11.76 9.70
C LEU A 99 -13.94 11.40 11.15
N ALA A 100 -14.23 10.14 11.43
CA ALA A 100 -14.71 9.71 12.75
C ALA A 100 -13.82 10.08 13.97
N PRO A 101 -12.49 10.20 13.87
CA PRO A 101 -11.65 10.66 14.98
C PRO A 101 -11.72 12.17 15.25
N LEU A 102 -12.30 12.97 14.35
CA LEU A 102 -12.32 14.43 14.46
C LEU A 102 -13.34 14.90 15.49
N GLY A 103 -12.99 15.95 16.24
CA GLY A 103 -13.89 16.57 17.22
C GLY A 103 -15.19 17.07 16.56
N GLY A 104 -16.32 16.83 17.22
CA GLY A 104 -17.65 17.22 16.71
C GLY A 104 -18.27 16.26 15.69
N VAL A 105 -17.55 15.25 15.21
CA VAL A 105 -18.11 14.24 14.30
C VAL A 105 -18.88 13.17 15.10
N PRO A 106 -20.16 12.89 14.78
CA PRO A 106 -20.92 11.86 15.48
C PRO A 106 -20.28 10.47 15.36
N GLY A 107 -20.25 9.70 16.45
CA GLY A 107 -19.67 8.34 16.46
C GLY A 107 -20.29 7.40 15.41
N LEU A 108 -21.56 7.63 15.05
CA LEU A 108 -22.27 6.91 14.00
C LEU A 108 -21.56 6.97 12.64
N VAL A 109 -20.89 8.09 12.31
CA VAL A 109 -20.12 8.23 11.07
C VAL A 109 -19.01 7.19 10.99
N GLY A 110 -18.35 6.90 12.12
CA GLY A 110 -17.33 5.87 12.21
C GLY A 110 -17.88 4.45 12.07
N VAL A 111 -19.06 4.18 12.64
CA VAL A 111 -19.73 2.88 12.53
C VAL A 111 -20.17 2.63 11.09
N LEU A 112 -20.89 3.57 10.48
CA LEU A 112 -21.33 3.47 9.09
C LEU A 112 -20.16 3.39 8.12
N GLY A 113 -19.09 4.15 8.38
CA GLY A 113 -17.84 4.06 7.62
C GLY A 113 -17.20 2.67 7.70
N ALA A 114 -17.09 2.10 8.90
CA ALA A 114 -16.54 0.76 9.09
C ALA A 114 -17.39 -0.32 8.40
N LEU A 115 -18.72 -0.27 8.55
CA LEU A 115 -19.65 -1.21 7.90
C LEU A 115 -19.60 -1.10 6.38
N SER A 116 -19.60 0.12 5.84
CA SER A 116 -19.48 0.36 4.39
C SER A 116 -18.16 -0.15 3.83
N TRP A 117 -17.05 0.10 4.55
CA TRP A 117 -15.73 -0.44 4.20
C TRP A 117 -15.75 -1.98 4.15
N PHE A 118 -16.23 -2.62 5.21
CA PHE A 118 -16.29 -4.08 5.30
C PHE A 118 -17.19 -4.71 4.25
N ALA A 119 -18.35 -4.11 3.97
CA ALA A 119 -19.24 -4.54 2.89
C ALA A 119 -18.54 -4.46 1.51
N GLY A 120 -17.81 -3.37 1.25
CA GLY A 120 -16.98 -3.25 0.05
C GLY A 120 -15.94 -4.36 -0.06
N VAL A 121 -15.19 -4.61 1.02
CA VAL A 121 -14.19 -5.69 1.08
C VAL A 121 -14.82 -7.06 0.88
N ALA A 122 -16.02 -7.31 1.41
CA ALA A 122 -16.75 -8.56 1.20
C ALA A 122 -17.12 -8.75 -0.28
N VAL A 123 -17.58 -7.69 -0.97
CA VAL A 123 -17.85 -7.73 -2.43
C VAL A 123 -16.58 -8.09 -3.20
N PHE A 124 -15.45 -7.48 -2.86
CA PHE A 124 -14.17 -7.74 -3.50
C PHE A 124 -13.67 -9.17 -3.28
N ALA A 125 -13.66 -9.62 -2.01
CA ALA A 125 -13.21 -10.96 -1.64
C ALA A 125 -14.11 -12.03 -2.27
N ALA A 126 -15.43 -11.82 -2.28
CA ALA A 126 -16.38 -12.74 -2.93
C ALA A 126 -16.15 -12.80 -4.45
N ALA A 127 -15.94 -11.65 -5.11
CA ALA A 127 -15.70 -11.61 -6.56
C ALA A 127 -14.40 -12.32 -6.97
N LEU A 128 -13.31 -12.10 -6.22
CA LEU A 128 -12.05 -12.81 -6.48
C LEU A 128 -12.13 -14.28 -6.07
N GLY A 129 -12.67 -14.60 -4.89
CA GLY A 129 -12.86 -15.99 -4.44
C GLY A 129 -13.68 -16.80 -5.43
N TRP A 130 -14.79 -16.24 -5.92
CA TRP A 130 -15.59 -16.88 -6.97
C TRP A 130 -14.81 -17.05 -8.27
N THR A 131 -14.04 -16.05 -8.68
CA THR A 131 -13.19 -16.12 -9.89
C THR A 131 -12.11 -17.19 -9.79
N LEU A 132 -11.51 -17.36 -8.61
CA LEU A 132 -10.37 -18.24 -8.37
C LEU A 132 -10.77 -19.64 -7.89
N ARG A 133 -12.06 -19.93 -7.73
CA ARG A 133 -12.58 -21.18 -7.11
C ARG A 133 -12.06 -22.48 -7.74
N THR A 134 -11.73 -22.47 -9.02
CA THR A 134 -11.20 -23.64 -9.74
C THR A 134 -9.68 -23.73 -9.79
N ASN A 135 -8.97 -22.75 -9.21
CA ASN A 135 -7.51 -22.71 -9.15
C ASN A 135 -7.04 -21.94 -7.89
N PRO A 136 -7.46 -22.34 -6.67
CA PRO A 136 -7.31 -21.51 -5.48
C PRO A 136 -5.85 -21.24 -5.09
N THR A 137 -4.92 -22.12 -5.47
CA THR A 137 -3.48 -22.00 -5.19
C THR A 137 -2.67 -21.51 -6.40
N GLY A 138 -3.30 -21.29 -7.55
CA GLY A 138 -2.62 -20.80 -8.75
C GLY A 138 -1.67 -21.79 -9.41
N ARG A 139 -1.99 -23.09 -9.42
CA ARG A 139 -1.22 -24.13 -10.14
C ARG A 139 -1.15 -23.85 -11.63
N GLU A 140 -2.29 -23.46 -12.20
CA GLU A 140 -2.36 -22.89 -13.54
C GLU A 140 -1.98 -21.42 -13.45
N THR A 141 -0.97 -21.03 -14.21
CA THR A 141 -0.47 -19.66 -14.24
C THR A 141 -0.73 -19.12 -15.63
N GLY A 142 -1.23 -17.89 -15.77
CA GLY A 142 -1.33 -17.17 -17.06
C GLY A 142 0.04 -16.77 -17.63
N THR A 143 1.00 -17.67 -17.59
CA THR A 143 2.39 -17.48 -18.01
C THR A 143 2.61 -18.26 -19.30
N SER A 144 2.87 -17.53 -20.39
CA SER A 144 3.09 -18.13 -21.71
C SER A 144 4.32 -19.03 -21.77
N ASP A 145 4.38 -19.91 -22.76
CA ASP A 145 5.52 -20.83 -22.93
C ASP A 145 6.85 -20.11 -23.19
N ALA A 146 6.83 -18.96 -23.85
CA ALA A 146 8.00 -18.09 -23.98
C ALA A 146 8.57 -17.63 -22.61
N ASN A 147 7.77 -17.70 -21.54
CA ASN A 147 8.16 -17.37 -20.17
C ASN A 147 8.13 -18.60 -19.24
N ALA A 148 8.25 -19.82 -19.78
CA ALA A 148 8.18 -21.07 -19.02
C ALA A 148 9.09 -21.11 -17.79
N HIS A 149 10.29 -20.53 -17.89
CA HIS A 149 11.26 -20.44 -16.81
C HIS A 149 10.77 -19.65 -15.57
N ARG A 150 9.71 -18.84 -15.70
CA ARG A 150 9.12 -18.04 -14.60
C ARG A 150 8.00 -18.76 -13.86
N ARG A 151 7.45 -19.86 -14.41
CA ARG A 151 6.26 -20.55 -13.86
C ARG A 151 6.42 -20.97 -12.40
N GLY A 152 7.62 -21.38 -11.98
CA GLY A 152 7.89 -21.76 -10.58
C GLY A 152 7.66 -20.60 -9.61
N VAL A 153 8.27 -19.45 -9.91
CA VAL A 153 8.10 -18.21 -9.14
C VAL A 153 6.65 -17.73 -9.19
N ASP A 154 6.01 -17.76 -10.37
CA ASP A 154 4.62 -17.31 -10.51
C ASP A 154 3.65 -18.17 -9.70
N ARG A 155 3.83 -19.51 -9.69
CA ARG A 155 3.02 -20.43 -8.86
C ARG A 155 3.20 -20.15 -7.38
N LEU A 156 4.46 -19.98 -6.95
CA LEU A 156 4.76 -19.66 -5.56
C LEU A 156 4.10 -18.34 -5.16
N SER A 157 4.29 -17.27 -5.94
CA SER A 157 3.64 -15.98 -5.73
C SER A 157 2.11 -16.08 -5.65
N ASN A 158 1.49 -16.82 -6.58
CA ASN A 158 0.03 -16.98 -6.59
C ASN A 158 -0.48 -17.65 -5.30
N ALA A 159 0.25 -18.63 -4.75
CA ALA A 159 -0.15 -19.35 -3.54
C ALA A 159 -0.31 -18.43 -2.30
N PHE A 160 0.29 -17.24 -2.30
CA PHE A 160 0.16 -16.26 -1.22
C PHE A 160 -0.98 -15.25 -1.40
N VAL A 161 -1.61 -15.18 -2.58
CA VAL A 161 -2.76 -14.28 -2.80
C VAL A 161 -3.95 -14.62 -1.88
N PRO A 162 -4.31 -15.89 -1.62
CA PRO A 162 -5.33 -16.21 -0.61
C PRO A 162 -4.98 -15.69 0.79
N VAL A 163 -3.70 -15.70 1.17
CA VAL A 163 -3.24 -15.18 2.46
C VAL A 163 -3.42 -13.67 2.54
N VAL A 164 -3.10 -12.94 1.46
CA VAL A 164 -3.40 -11.50 1.33
C VAL A 164 -4.89 -11.23 1.53
N LEU A 165 -5.76 -12.01 0.88
CA LEU A 165 -7.21 -11.84 1.00
C LEU A 165 -7.70 -12.15 2.42
N ALA A 166 -7.11 -13.14 3.09
CA ALA A 166 -7.40 -13.44 4.48
C ALA A 166 -7.03 -12.26 5.40
N TYR A 167 -5.83 -11.69 5.25
CA TYR A 167 -5.42 -10.49 5.99
C TYR A 167 -6.35 -9.30 5.75
N LEU A 168 -6.78 -9.09 4.51
CA LEU A 168 -7.72 -8.02 4.17
C LEU A 168 -9.05 -8.18 4.91
N VAL A 169 -9.61 -9.39 4.88
CA VAL A 169 -10.90 -9.70 5.52
C VAL A 169 -10.77 -9.58 7.05
N VAL A 170 -9.73 -10.17 7.64
CA VAL A 170 -9.49 -10.13 9.09
C VAL A 170 -9.24 -8.69 9.56
N GLY A 171 -8.40 -7.93 8.87
CA GLY A 171 -8.13 -6.53 9.18
C GLY A 171 -9.39 -5.67 9.05
N SER A 172 -10.20 -5.89 8.02
CA SER A 172 -11.45 -5.14 7.83
C SER A 172 -12.52 -5.51 8.85
N TYR A 173 -12.58 -6.78 9.27
CA TYR A 173 -13.42 -7.22 10.38
C TYR A 173 -12.99 -6.56 11.69
N ALA A 174 -11.68 -6.50 11.98
CA ALA A 174 -11.15 -5.83 13.16
C ALA A 174 -11.54 -4.34 13.19
N THR A 175 -11.55 -3.66 12.03
CA THR A 175 -12.02 -2.26 11.92
C THR A 175 -13.49 -2.10 12.31
N VAL A 176 -14.36 -3.04 11.95
CA VAL A 176 -15.78 -3.04 12.37
C VAL A 176 -15.89 -3.36 13.85
N ALA A 177 -15.20 -4.40 14.32
CA ALA A 177 -15.24 -4.84 15.71
C ALA A 177 -14.78 -3.75 16.69
N GLU A 178 -13.79 -2.92 16.31
CA GLU A 178 -13.34 -1.75 17.09
C GLU A 178 -14.42 -0.67 17.27
N ARG A 179 -15.46 -0.67 16.45
CA ARG A 179 -16.49 0.39 16.41
C ARG A 179 -17.88 -0.10 16.77
N SER A 180 -18.11 -1.40 16.76
CA SER A 180 -19.44 -1.96 16.99
C SER A 180 -19.71 -2.12 18.49
N ALA A 181 -20.81 -1.55 18.97
CA ALA A 181 -21.43 -1.91 20.25
C ALA A 181 -22.04 -3.33 20.24
N LEU A 182 -21.93 -4.05 19.11
CA LEU A 182 -22.55 -5.34 18.84
C LEU A 182 -21.91 -6.51 19.62
N GLY A 183 -20.87 -6.26 20.44
CA GLY A 183 -20.25 -7.30 21.26
C GLY A 183 -19.70 -8.47 20.45
N LEU A 184 -19.19 -8.20 19.23
CA LEU A 184 -18.76 -9.25 18.31
C LEU A 184 -17.63 -10.10 18.95
N PRO A 185 -17.80 -11.43 19.08
CA PRO A 185 -16.82 -12.30 19.71
C PRO A 185 -15.54 -12.47 18.86
N GLY A 186 -14.44 -12.88 19.48
CA GLY A 186 -13.19 -13.26 18.81
C GLY A 186 -12.02 -12.29 19.05
N PHE A 187 -11.25 -11.95 18.00
CA PHE A 187 -10.15 -10.96 17.99
C PHE A 187 -10.59 -9.51 18.33
N ALA A 188 -11.55 -9.36 19.24
CA ALA A 188 -12.11 -8.10 19.68
C ALA A 188 -11.02 -7.23 20.29
N THR A 189 -10.76 -6.12 19.59
CA THR A 189 -9.86 -5.02 19.95
C THR A 189 -8.36 -5.35 19.87
N LEU A 190 -7.91 -5.84 18.71
CA LEU A 190 -6.50 -5.67 18.29
C LEU A 190 -6.06 -4.21 18.44
N GLY A 191 -6.96 -3.25 18.24
CA GLY A 191 -6.66 -1.84 18.37
C GLY A 191 -5.95 -1.30 17.13
N PRO A 192 -5.99 0.02 16.92
CA PRO A 192 -5.74 0.60 15.61
C PRO A 192 -4.36 0.31 15.02
N ALA A 193 -3.30 0.25 15.85
CA ALA A 193 -1.94 -0.03 15.37
C ALA A 193 -1.80 -1.47 14.85
N ARG A 194 -2.36 -2.46 15.55
CA ARG A 194 -2.31 -3.88 15.14
C ARG A 194 -3.20 -4.11 13.91
N THR A 195 -4.38 -3.50 13.87
CA THR A 195 -5.25 -3.50 12.69
C THR A 195 -4.55 -2.88 11.47
N ALA A 196 -3.81 -1.79 11.66
CA ALA A 196 -3.01 -1.18 10.59
C ALA A 196 -1.88 -2.10 10.10
N HIS A 197 -1.22 -2.89 10.96
CA HIS A 197 -0.22 -3.87 10.51
C HIS A 197 -0.85 -4.98 9.65
N LEU A 198 -2.03 -5.49 10.01
CA LEU A 198 -2.73 -6.50 9.20
C LEU A 198 -3.09 -5.96 7.80
N LEU A 199 -3.57 -4.71 7.72
CA LEU A 199 -3.98 -4.10 6.45
C LEU A 199 -2.79 -3.58 5.62
N ALA A 200 -1.84 -2.88 6.24
CA ALA A 200 -0.70 -2.31 5.52
C ALA A 200 0.35 -3.38 5.20
N ALA A 201 0.79 -4.16 6.19
CA ALA A 201 1.82 -5.18 5.97
C ALA A 201 1.21 -6.49 5.45
N GLY A 202 0.26 -7.06 6.17
CA GLY A 202 -0.34 -8.36 5.81
C GLY A 202 -1.13 -8.36 4.51
N THR A 203 -1.78 -7.25 4.17
CA THR A 203 -2.48 -7.13 2.89
C THR A 203 -1.62 -6.44 1.84
N ALA A 204 -1.30 -5.16 2.02
CA ALA A 204 -0.70 -4.38 0.94
C ALA A 204 0.76 -4.73 0.66
N ALA A 205 1.62 -4.85 1.67
CA ALA A 205 3.03 -5.22 1.48
C ALA A 205 3.15 -6.66 0.94
N LEU A 206 2.45 -7.62 1.55
CA LEU A 206 2.45 -9.01 1.05
C LEU A 206 1.95 -9.10 -0.39
N LEU A 207 0.94 -8.31 -0.78
CA LEU A 207 0.50 -8.25 -2.16
C LEU A 207 1.58 -7.64 -3.07
N ILE A 208 2.27 -6.59 -2.64
CA ILE A 208 3.42 -6.04 -3.38
C ILE A 208 4.49 -7.10 -3.56
N PHE A 209 4.78 -7.94 -2.56
CA PHE A 209 5.73 -9.04 -2.71
C PHE A 209 5.23 -10.07 -3.73
N ALA A 210 4.02 -10.61 -3.52
CA ALA A 210 3.43 -11.64 -4.35
C ALA A 210 3.27 -11.20 -5.82
N VAL A 211 2.65 -10.05 -6.05
CA VAL A 211 2.46 -9.47 -7.38
C VAL A 211 3.76 -8.91 -7.94
N GLY A 212 4.61 -8.30 -7.12
CA GLY A 212 5.87 -7.71 -7.55
C GLY A 212 6.85 -8.72 -8.11
N PHE A 213 6.99 -9.89 -7.47
CA PHE A 213 7.80 -11.01 -8.01
C PHE A 213 7.27 -11.60 -9.32
N ARG A 214 6.05 -11.23 -9.71
CA ARG A 214 5.51 -11.56 -11.02
C ARG A 214 5.68 -10.41 -12.01
N LEU A 215 5.33 -9.21 -11.57
CA LEU A 215 5.22 -8.03 -12.42
C LEU A 215 6.58 -7.42 -12.78
N PHE A 216 7.43 -7.17 -11.79
CA PHE A 216 8.70 -6.47 -12.00
C PHE A 216 9.70 -7.27 -12.84
N PRO A 217 9.84 -8.60 -12.67
CA PRO A 217 10.69 -9.38 -13.56
C PRO A 217 10.31 -9.28 -15.04
N ARG A 218 9.02 -9.07 -15.35
CA ARG A 218 8.53 -8.87 -16.73
C ARG A 218 8.79 -7.46 -17.23
N PHE A 219 8.60 -6.46 -16.38
CA PHE A 219 8.89 -5.07 -16.76
C PHE A 219 10.38 -4.81 -16.96
N LEU A 220 11.21 -5.37 -16.09
CA LEU A 220 12.67 -5.24 -16.09
C LEU A 220 13.37 -6.27 -17.00
N VAL A 221 12.64 -7.25 -17.53
CA VAL A 221 13.18 -8.35 -18.37
C VAL A 221 14.38 -9.02 -17.69
N ALA A 222 14.24 -9.28 -16.39
CA ALA A 222 15.28 -9.90 -15.57
C ALA A 222 14.66 -10.99 -14.71
N SER A 223 15.49 -11.85 -14.14
CA SER A 223 15.07 -12.92 -13.22
C SER A 223 15.50 -12.60 -11.79
N PRO A 224 14.58 -12.70 -10.81
CA PRO A 224 14.92 -12.47 -9.42
C PRO A 224 15.74 -13.64 -8.87
N PRO A 225 16.52 -13.45 -7.80
CA PRO A 225 17.11 -14.57 -7.06
C PRO A 225 15.99 -15.44 -6.46
N THR A 226 15.77 -16.64 -7.00
CA THR A 226 14.65 -17.51 -6.61
C THR A 226 14.58 -17.84 -5.12
N PRO A 227 15.71 -18.09 -4.41
CA PRO A 227 15.66 -18.35 -2.97
C PRO A 227 15.06 -17.19 -2.18
N LEU A 228 15.33 -15.94 -2.57
CA LEU A 228 14.76 -14.76 -1.91
C LEU A 228 13.24 -14.69 -2.05
N VAL A 229 12.68 -15.17 -3.17
CA VAL A 229 11.22 -15.19 -3.38
C VAL A 229 10.54 -16.00 -2.28
N GLY A 230 11.04 -17.21 -2.00
CA GLY A 230 10.46 -18.07 -0.96
C GLY A 230 10.58 -17.47 0.43
N VAL A 231 11.77 -16.96 0.78
CA VAL A 231 12.02 -16.33 2.08
C VAL A 231 11.13 -15.12 2.30
N VAL A 232 11.04 -14.22 1.31
CA VAL A 232 10.25 -12.99 1.40
C VAL A 232 8.77 -13.29 1.55
N LEU A 233 8.23 -14.20 0.74
CA LEU A 233 6.80 -14.51 0.79
C LEU A 233 6.42 -15.22 2.09
N ALA A 234 7.24 -16.16 2.57
CA ALA A 234 6.99 -16.82 3.85
C ALA A 234 7.09 -15.84 5.03
N ALA A 235 8.14 -15.03 5.07
CA ALA A 235 8.34 -14.04 6.13
C ALA A 235 7.24 -12.97 6.11
N GLY A 236 6.89 -12.43 4.94
CA GLY A 236 5.82 -11.45 4.79
C GLY A 236 4.41 -12.02 5.01
N ALA A 237 4.23 -13.33 4.93
CA ALA A 237 2.97 -13.99 5.27
C ALA A 237 2.81 -14.20 6.77
N VAL A 238 3.91 -14.40 7.52
CA VAL A 238 3.86 -14.73 8.96
C VAL A 238 4.10 -13.48 9.83
N GLY A 239 5.04 -12.62 9.45
CA GLY A 239 5.42 -11.41 10.16
C GLY A 239 4.24 -10.53 10.59
N PRO A 240 3.27 -10.21 9.71
CA PRO A 240 2.16 -9.33 10.07
C PRO A 240 1.26 -9.92 11.16
N ALA A 241 0.97 -11.22 11.12
CA ALA A 241 0.19 -11.90 12.16
C ALA A 241 0.95 -11.93 13.49
N VAL A 242 2.25 -12.23 13.46
CA VAL A 242 3.10 -12.23 14.66
C VAL A 242 3.16 -10.83 15.28
N LEU A 243 3.33 -9.78 14.47
CA LEU A 243 3.27 -8.40 14.93
C LEU A 243 1.90 -8.04 15.49
N ALA A 244 0.81 -8.39 14.80
CA ALA A 244 -0.53 -8.09 15.29
C ALA A 244 -0.83 -8.79 16.63
N ALA A 245 -0.34 -10.01 16.84
CA ALA A 245 -0.48 -10.72 18.11
C ALA A 245 0.43 -10.16 19.23
N GLY A 246 1.64 -9.74 18.85
CA GLY A 246 2.74 -9.41 19.76
C GLY A 246 3.11 -7.94 19.88
N LEU A 247 2.44 -7.01 19.21
CA LEU A 247 2.86 -5.60 19.18
C LEU A 247 2.98 -5.05 20.61
N TYR A 248 4.16 -4.49 20.91
CA TYR A 248 4.57 -4.00 22.24
C TYR A 248 4.78 -5.07 23.33
N ARG A 249 4.84 -6.36 22.96
CA ARG A 249 5.03 -7.48 23.90
C ARG A 249 6.24 -8.34 23.48
N PRO A 250 7.40 -8.18 24.14
CA PRO A 250 8.53 -9.09 23.97
C PRO A 250 8.19 -10.52 24.42
N PRO A 251 8.77 -11.57 23.82
CA PRO A 251 9.70 -11.53 22.67
C PRO A 251 8.97 -11.43 21.32
N LEU A 252 7.65 -11.59 21.30
CA LEU A 252 6.86 -11.74 20.07
C LEU A 252 6.94 -10.50 19.16
N PHE A 253 7.04 -9.30 19.75
CA PHE A 253 7.28 -8.07 18.99
C PHE A 253 8.60 -8.13 18.20
N GLY A 254 9.69 -8.59 18.83
CA GLY A 254 11.00 -8.74 18.19
C GLY A 254 10.96 -9.75 17.05
N VAL A 255 10.33 -10.91 17.26
CA VAL A 255 10.18 -11.94 16.22
C VAL A 255 9.39 -11.41 15.02
N GLY A 256 8.24 -10.75 15.26
CA GLY A 256 7.44 -10.17 14.20
C GLY A 256 8.19 -9.08 13.43
N ALA A 257 8.93 -8.22 14.13
CA ALA A 257 9.74 -7.17 13.51
C ALA A 257 10.88 -7.75 12.67
N ALA A 258 11.53 -8.83 13.13
CA ALA A 258 12.57 -9.52 12.38
C ALA A 258 12.03 -10.17 11.10
N LEU A 259 10.85 -10.81 11.17
CA LEU A 259 10.19 -11.42 10.00
C LEU A 259 9.78 -10.36 8.96
N GLU A 260 9.18 -9.25 9.38
CA GLU A 260 8.86 -8.15 8.46
C GLU A 260 10.12 -7.52 7.85
N ALA A 261 11.16 -7.30 8.67
CA ALA A 261 12.43 -6.77 8.18
C ALA A 261 13.05 -7.72 7.14
N LEU A 262 13.03 -9.03 7.39
CA LEU A 262 13.50 -10.04 6.44
C LEU A 262 12.72 -9.99 5.12
N ALA A 263 11.39 -9.84 5.18
CA ALA A 263 10.55 -9.72 3.99
C ALA A 263 10.86 -8.45 3.19
N VAL A 264 10.88 -7.29 3.84
CA VAL A 264 11.11 -5.99 3.18
C VAL A 264 12.53 -5.88 2.63
N VAL A 265 13.56 -6.24 3.42
CA VAL A 265 14.96 -6.22 2.98
C VAL A 265 15.19 -7.24 1.87
N GLY A 266 14.65 -8.46 2.00
CA GLY A 266 14.75 -9.47 0.95
C GLY A 266 14.10 -9.03 -0.36
N PHE A 267 12.94 -8.38 -0.30
CA PHE A 267 12.30 -7.80 -1.48
C PHE A 267 13.12 -6.66 -2.09
N ALA A 268 13.66 -5.77 -1.25
CA ALA A 268 14.53 -4.68 -1.69
C ALA A 268 15.77 -5.20 -2.42
N LEU A 269 16.45 -6.22 -1.86
CA LEU A 269 17.59 -6.87 -2.50
C LEU A 269 17.21 -7.53 -3.82
N ALA A 270 16.10 -8.27 -3.86
CA ALA A 270 15.65 -8.90 -5.09
C ALA A 270 15.29 -7.86 -6.17
N TYR A 271 14.64 -6.76 -5.80
CA TYR A 271 14.32 -5.67 -6.72
C TYR A 271 15.58 -4.94 -7.19
N ALA A 272 16.54 -4.67 -6.31
CA ALA A 272 17.83 -4.07 -6.68
C ALA A 272 18.60 -4.94 -7.67
N VAL A 273 18.61 -6.27 -7.47
CA VAL A 273 19.21 -7.22 -8.43
C VAL A 273 18.48 -7.18 -9.79
N LEU A 274 17.15 -7.18 -9.80
CA LEU A 274 16.38 -7.03 -11.05
C LEU A 274 16.70 -5.71 -11.75
N PHE A 275 16.78 -4.62 -10.99
CA PHE A 275 17.07 -3.29 -11.50
C PHE A 275 18.48 -3.20 -12.11
N ALA A 276 19.48 -3.72 -11.40
CA ALA A 276 20.87 -3.74 -11.85
C ALA A 276 21.06 -4.59 -13.12
N ARG A 277 20.38 -5.74 -13.21
CA ARG A 277 20.43 -6.64 -14.38
C ARG A 277 19.64 -6.16 -15.58
N SER A 278 18.67 -5.27 -15.38
CA SER A 278 17.84 -4.71 -16.44
C SER A 278 18.65 -3.70 -17.25
N GLU A 279 18.48 -3.71 -18.57
CA GLU A 279 18.91 -2.60 -19.45
C GLU A 279 17.83 -1.52 -19.57
N ARG A 280 16.59 -1.84 -19.17
CA ARG A 280 15.48 -0.87 -19.21
C ARG A 280 15.61 0.12 -18.06
N ARG A 281 15.61 1.41 -18.42
CA ARG A 281 15.57 2.55 -17.51
C ARG A 281 14.29 3.35 -17.77
N ARG A 282 13.31 3.23 -16.87
CA ARG A 282 12.04 3.96 -16.93
C ARG A 282 11.80 4.62 -15.59
N VAL A 283 11.18 5.79 -15.58
CA VAL A 283 10.92 6.57 -14.35
C VAL A 283 10.23 5.73 -13.26
N GLY A 284 9.26 4.90 -13.65
CA GLY A 284 8.55 4.04 -12.71
C GLY A 284 9.48 3.06 -11.96
N PHE A 285 10.59 2.64 -12.54
CA PHE A 285 11.53 1.72 -11.88
C PHE A 285 12.36 2.40 -10.78
N TYR A 286 12.71 3.66 -10.98
CA TYR A 286 13.39 4.46 -9.96
C TYR A 286 12.47 4.75 -8.77
N ALA A 287 11.17 4.96 -9.02
CA ALA A 287 10.19 5.11 -7.96
C ALA A 287 10.12 3.85 -7.07
N VAL A 288 10.02 2.65 -7.67
CA VAL A 288 10.03 1.41 -6.87
C VAL A 288 11.35 1.22 -6.15
N LEU A 289 12.49 1.55 -6.77
CA LEU A 289 13.80 1.47 -6.10
C LEU A 289 13.85 2.36 -4.86
N ALA A 290 13.44 3.62 -4.99
CA ALA A 290 13.32 4.57 -3.88
C ALA A 290 12.33 4.07 -2.81
N GLY A 291 11.22 3.46 -3.23
CA GLY A 291 10.27 2.81 -2.32
C GLY A 291 10.89 1.69 -1.51
N THR A 292 11.63 0.78 -2.16
CA THR A 292 12.31 -0.30 -1.45
C THR A 292 13.36 0.21 -0.47
N ALA A 293 14.11 1.26 -0.82
CA ALA A 293 15.05 1.90 0.09
C ALA A 293 14.35 2.54 1.30
N ALA A 294 13.23 3.25 1.08
CA ALA A 294 12.43 3.80 2.16
C ALA A 294 11.85 2.70 3.08
N GLY A 295 11.48 1.55 2.51
CA GLY A 295 11.05 0.36 3.26
C GLY A 295 12.13 -0.17 4.18
N VAL A 296 13.38 -0.29 3.69
CA VAL A 296 14.53 -0.68 4.52
C VAL A 296 14.72 0.28 5.69
N CYS A 297 14.67 1.59 5.46
CA CYS A 297 14.73 2.58 6.54
C CYS A 297 13.54 2.43 7.52
N GLY A 298 12.33 2.19 7.00
CA GLY A 298 11.12 2.01 7.79
C GLY A 298 11.20 0.80 8.72
N VAL A 299 11.63 -0.37 8.21
CA VAL A 299 11.79 -1.56 9.05
C VAL A 299 12.99 -1.46 9.99
N ALA A 300 14.04 -0.72 9.63
CA ALA A 300 15.15 -0.45 10.56
C ALA A 300 14.67 0.31 11.81
N LEU A 301 13.83 1.34 11.65
CA LEU A 301 13.17 1.99 12.79
C LEU A 301 12.29 1.01 13.57
N GLY A 302 11.50 0.19 12.87
CA GLY A 302 10.62 -0.81 13.49
C GLY A 302 11.36 -1.84 14.34
N VAL A 303 12.48 -2.35 13.84
CA VAL A 303 13.38 -3.24 14.57
C VAL A 303 13.98 -2.51 15.78
N GLY A 304 14.45 -1.26 15.59
CA GLY A 304 14.97 -0.43 16.68
C GLY A 304 13.98 -0.25 17.82
N PHE A 305 12.69 -0.06 17.53
CA PHE A 305 11.62 -0.06 18.54
C PHE A 305 11.46 -1.42 19.22
N ALA A 306 11.47 -2.50 18.43
CA ALA A 306 11.20 -3.85 18.93
C ALA A 306 12.28 -4.41 19.87
N VAL A 307 13.53 -4.00 19.67
CA VAL A 307 14.67 -4.41 20.52
C VAL A 307 15.01 -3.38 21.61
N GLY A 308 14.29 -2.26 21.68
CA GLY A 308 14.49 -1.23 22.70
C GLY A 308 15.69 -0.30 22.47
N HIS A 309 16.30 -0.32 21.27
CA HIS A 309 17.36 0.63 20.91
C HIS A 309 16.82 2.04 20.60
N LEU A 310 15.56 2.13 20.17
CA LEU A 310 14.86 3.39 19.93
C LEU A 310 13.61 3.47 20.80
N ALA A 311 13.38 4.64 21.39
CA ALA A 311 12.13 4.92 22.08
C ALA A 311 10.97 5.00 21.07
N VAL A 312 9.78 4.52 21.49
CA VAL A 312 8.54 4.65 20.72
C VAL A 312 7.98 6.07 20.89
N ALA A 313 8.71 7.05 20.35
CA ALA A 313 8.33 8.45 20.35
C ALA A 313 7.30 8.74 19.24
N PRO A 314 6.36 9.70 19.43
CA PRO A 314 5.36 10.05 18.42
C PRO A 314 5.96 10.39 17.05
N GLU A 315 7.04 11.18 17.02
CA GLU A 315 7.70 11.62 15.78
C GLU A 315 8.34 10.45 15.04
N LEU A 316 9.11 9.60 15.74
CA LEU A 316 9.73 8.43 15.12
C LEU A 316 8.70 7.40 14.67
N THR A 317 7.60 7.24 15.41
CA THR A 317 6.48 6.38 15.02
C THR A 317 5.79 6.90 13.76
N ALA A 318 5.57 8.22 13.66
CA ALA A 318 5.03 8.86 12.46
C ALA A 318 5.98 8.72 11.26
N THR A 319 7.29 8.89 11.46
CA THR A 319 8.32 8.68 10.43
C THR A 319 8.37 7.23 9.97
N HIS A 320 8.33 6.26 10.90
CA HIS A 320 8.22 4.83 10.57
C HIS A 320 6.98 4.55 9.71
N PHE A 321 5.82 5.08 10.10
CA PHE A 321 4.59 4.96 9.31
C PHE A 321 4.74 5.55 7.91
N ARG A 322 5.30 6.77 7.78
CA ARG A 322 5.47 7.44 6.49
C ARG A 322 6.49 6.75 5.58
N LEU A 323 7.62 6.28 6.12
CA LEU A 323 8.61 5.52 5.37
C LEU A 323 8.02 4.22 4.78
N ASN A 324 7.21 3.50 5.56
CA ASN A 324 6.60 2.27 5.09
C ASN A 324 5.40 2.54 4.15
N VAL A 325 4.54 3.51 4.46
CA VAL A 325 3.29 3.71 3.70
C VAL A 325 3.44 4.67 2.53
N LEU A 326 4.04 5.85 2.71
CA LEU A 326 4.32 6.77 1.60
C LEU A 326 5.54 6.31 0.80
N GLY A 327 6.58 5.87 1.50
CA GLY A 327 7.82 5.39 0.89
C GLY A 327 7.64 4.03 0.24
N PHE A 328 7.67 2.96 1.02
CA PHE A 328 7.64 1.60 0.48
C PHE A 328 6.39 1.29 -0.33
N LEU A 329 5.20 1.37 0.27
CA LEU A 329 3.96 1.07 -0.44
C LEU A 329 3.68 2.14 -1.52
N GLY A 330 3.78 3.42 -1.14
CA GLY A 330 3.40 4.54 -1.99
C GLY A 330 4.29 4.73 -3.21
N LEU A 331 5.61 4.79 -3.07
CA LEU A 331 6.50 4.93 -4.22
C LEU A 331 6.50 3.67 -5.11
N THR A 332 6.27 2.49 -4.53
CA THR A 332 6.05 1.26 -5.33
C THR A 332 4.77 1.37 -6.16
N ILE A 333 3.68 1.88 -5.58
CA ILE A 333 2.42 2.17 -6.27
C ILE A 333 2.62 3.21 -7.36
N VAL A 334 3.29 4.33 -7.08
CA VAL A 334 3.59 5.38 -8.06
C VAL A 334 4.37 4.78 -9.22
N GLY A 335 5.42 4.01 -8.93
CA GLY A 335 6.25 3.35 -9.93
C GLY A 335 5.48 2.39 -10.83
N ALA A 336 4.68 1.50 -10.23
CA ALA A 336 3.83 0.58 -10.97
C ALA A 336 2.76 1.34 -11.79
N THR A 337 2.20 2.42 -11.25
CA THR A 337 1.21 3.25 -11.92
C THR A 337 1.79 3.89 -13.17
N TYR A 338 3.01 4.43 -13.13
CA TYR A 338 3.70 4.94 -14.32
C TYR A 338 4.06 3.85 -15.35
N GLN A 339 4.15 2.58 -14.97
CA GLN A 339 4.28 1.50 -15.96
C GLN A 339 2.94 1.18 -16.63
N PHE A 340 1.85 1.18 -15.87
CA PHE A 340 0.52 0.90 -16.42
C PHE A 340 -0.09 2.07 -17.19
N TYR A 341 0.23 3.29 -16.78
CA TYR A 341 -0.29 4.54 -17.33
C TYR A 341 0.89 5.51 -17.50
N PRO A 342 1.76 5.29 -18.51
CA PRO A 342 2.94 6.12 -18.70
C PRO A 342 2.52 7.56 -18.99
N PRO A 343 3.06 8.56 -18.28
CA PRO A 343 2.72 9.97 -18.51
C PRO A 343 2.95 10.43 -19.95
N THR A 344 3.94 9.86 -20.63
CA THR A 344 4.33 10.19 -22.01
C THR A 344 3.29 9.82 -23.07
N VAL A 345 2.23 9.10 -22.71
CA VAL A 345 1.13 8.82 -23.64
C VAL A 345 0.09 9.94 -23.69
N GLY A 346 0.19 10.92 -22.78
CA GLY A 346 -0.72 12.06 -22.74
C GLY A 346 -0.20 13.28 -23.48
N THR A 347 -1.10 14.20 -23.81
CA THR A 347 -0.78 15.44 -24.55
C THR A 347 -0.91 16.72 -23.72
N PHE A 348 -1.43 16.62 -22.50
CA PHE A 348 -1.62 17.74 -21.57
C PHE A 348 -0.30 18.35 -21.04
N PRO A 349 -0.31 19.61 -20.58
CA PRO A 349 0.88 20.25 -20.01
C PRO A 349 1.49 19.45 -18.87
N GLY A 350 2.79 19.15 -18.99
CA GLY A 350 3.54 18.38 -17.99
C GLY A 350 3.47 16.87 -18.16
N ALA A 351 2.76 16.32 -19.16
CA ALA A 351 2.73 14.89 -19.49
C ALA A 351 4.10 14.37 -19.99
N SER A 352 5.04 14.15 -19.07
CA SER A 352 6.40 13.76 -19.40
C SER A 352 7.06 12.91 -18.32
N ASP A 353 8.09 12.16 -18.71
CA ASP A 353 8.94 11.42 -17.78
C ASP A 353 9.72 12.34 -16.83
N ARG A 354 9.98 13.61 -17.22
CA ARG A 354 10.65 14.60 -16.37
C ARG A 354 9.76 15.00 -15.19
N THR A 355 8.49 15.32 -15.45
CA THR A 355 7.51 15.64 -14.40
C THR A 355 7.27 14.43 -13.50
N ALA A 356 7.19 13.24 -14.10
CA ALA A 356 7.06 11.99 -13.36
C ALA A 356 8.26 11.79 -12.42
N LEU A 357 9.49 12.03 -12.90
CA LEU A 357 10.70 11.90 -12.09
C LEU A 357 10.74 12.95 -10.99
N ALA A 358 10.37 14.20 -11.29
CA ALA A 358 10.28 15.26 -10.30
C ALA A 358 9.30 14.89 -9.17
N SER A 359 8.14 14.30 -9.48
CA SER A 359 7.21 13.82 -8.45
C SER A 359 7.84 12.76 -7.53
N VAL A 360 8.62 11.83 -8.10
CA VAL A 360 9.31 10.77 -7.36
C VAL A 360 10.40 11.35 -6.47
N VAL A 361 11.20 12.29 -6.99
CA VAL A 361 12.26 12.98 -6.25
C VAL A 361 11.67 13.79 -5.09
N LEU A 362 10.56 14.50 -5.32
CA LEU A 362 9.89 15.28 -4.28
C LEU A 362 9.32 14.40 -3.17
N LEU A 363 8.73 13.26 -3.51
CA LEU A 363 8.21 12.28 -2.54
C LEU A 363 9.35 11.62 -1.75
N ALA A 364 10.36 11.08 -2.44
CA ALA A 364 11.47 10.36 -1.82
C ALA A 364 12.39 11.30 -1.04
N GLY A 365 12.77 12.44 -1.63
CA GLY A 365 13.56 13.47 -0.98
C GLY A 365 12.83 14.09 0.22
N GLY A 366 11.51 14.27 0.13
CA GLY A 366 10.69 14.70 1.26
C GLY A 366 10.76 13.72 2.43
N LEU A 367 10.65 12.42 2.17
CA LEU A 367 10.80 11.38 3.21
C LEU A 367 12.20 11.34 3.84
N LEU A 368 13.26 11.58 3.06
CA LEU A 368 14.62 11.66 3.60
C LEU A 368 14.79 12.87 4.51
N ALA A 369 14.24 14.03 4.13
CA ALA A 369 14.24 15.22 4.96
C ALA A 369 13.43 15.01 6.26
N GLU A 370 12.28 14.34 6.18
CA GLU A 370 11.49 13.97 7.37
C GLU A 370 12.23 13.01 8.30
N LEU A 371 12.91 11.99 7.75
CA LEU A 371 13.70 11.06 8.54
C LEU A 371 14.87 11.76 9.24
N GLY A 372 15.66 12.54 8.51
CA GLY A 372 16.77 13.31 9.08
C GLY A 372 16.28 14.32 10.12
N GLY A 373 15.17 15.01 9.85
CA GLY A 373 14.54 15.93 10.79
C GLY A 373 14.03 15.25 12.06
N ALA A 374 13.41 14.08 11.95
CA ALA A 374 12.93 13.33 13.11
C ALA A 374 14.10 12.80 13.98
N LEU A 375 15.18 12.32 13.36
CA LEU A 375 16.37 11.86 14.09
C LEU A 375 17.17 13.02 14.72
N GLY A 376 17.24 14.17 14.04
CA GLY A 376 17.97 15.35 14.52
C GLY A 376 17.15 16.30 15.40
N GLY A 377 15.84 16.08 15.54
CA GLY A 377 14.93 17.00 16.25
C GLY A 377 14.62 18.29 15.49
N TRP A 378 14.79 18.32 14.17
CA TRP A 378 14.63 19.52 13.34
C TRP A 378 13.22 19.61 12.73
N LYS A 379 12.31 20.27 13.45
CA LYS A 379 10.90 20.45 13.02
C LYS A 379 10.76 21.09 11.63
N ILE A 380 11.66 22.01 11.27
CA ILE A 380 11.67 22.67 9.94
C ILE A 380 11.95 21.66 8.83
N ALA A 381 12.88 20.72 9.04
CA ALA A 381 13.18 19.68 8.05
C ALA A 381 12.00 18.74 7.85
N VAL A 382 11.28 18.40 8.93
CA VAL A 382 10.02 17.63 8.85
C VAL A 382 8.96 18.38 8.06
N LEU A 383 8.77 19.68 8.34
CA LEU A 383 7.80 20.52 7.62
C LEU A 383 8.13 20.61 6.13
N ALA A 384 9.39 20.90 5.79
CA ALA A 384 9.86 20.97 4.41
C ALA A 384 9.69 19.64 3.69
N GLY A 385 9.97 18.53 4.36
CA GLY A 385 9.78 17.19 3.81
C GLY A 385 8.31 16.88 3.51
N ARG A 386 7.39 17.23 4.42
CA ARG A 386 5.94 17.07 4.20
C ARG A 386 5.41 17.99 3.08
N ALA A 387 5.92 19.22 2.99
CA ALA A 387 5.57 20.14 1.90
C ALA A 387 6.05 19.60 0.55
N SER A 388 7.29 19.10 0.47
CA SER A 388 7.84 18.43 -0.72
C SER A 388 6.98 17.23 -1.12
N ALA A 389 6.61 16.38 -0.15
CA ALA A 389 5.76 15.23 -0.41
C ALA A 389 4.37 15.62 -0.94
N LEU A 390 3.77 16.72 -0.46
CA LEU A 390 2.50 17.23 -1.00
C LEU A 390 2.65 17.66 -2.47
N VAL A 391 3.68 18.42 -2.81
CA VAL A 391 3.92 18.83 -4.20
C VAL A 391 4.14 17.61 -5.10
N GLY A 392 4.92 16.62 -4.63
CA GLY A 392 5.12 15.36 -5.35
C GLY A 392 3.82 14.58 -5.54
N ALA A 393 2.96 14.52 -4.51
CA ALA A 393 1.65 13.88 -4.60
C ALA A 393 0.71 14.59 -5.59
N LEU A 394 0.69 15.92 -5.61
CA LEU A 394 -0.07 16.72 -6.57
C LEU A 394 0.40 16.48 -8.00
N ALA A 395 1.71 16.46 -8.24
CA ALA A 395 2.28 16.14 -9.54
C ALA A 395 1.91 14.71 -10.00
N PHE A 396 2.00 13.72 -9.11
CA PHE A 396 1.56 12.35 -9.39
C PHE A 396 0.07 12.29 -9.74
N ALA A 397 -0.79 12.92 -8.92
CA ALA A 397 -2.23 12.93 -9.15
C ALA A 397 -2.60 13.62 -10.46
N GLY A 398 -1.99 14.77 -10.76
CA GLY A 398 -2.20 15.51 -12.01
C GLY A 398 -1.82 14.68 -13.24
N LEU A 399 -0.68 13.99 -13.20
CA LEU A 399 -0.25 13.10 -14.29
C LEU A 399 -1.22 11.93 -14.51
N VAL A 400 -1.65 11.28 -13.44
CA VAL A 400 -2.54 10.12 -13.52
C VAL A 400 -3.93 10.52 -14.00
N VAL A 401 -4.50 11.57 -13.41
CA VAL A 401 -5.83 12.07 -13.79
C VAL A 401 -5.82 12.64 -15.20
N GLY A 402 -4.78 13.36 -15.60
CA GLY A 402 -4.61 13.86 -16.96
C GLY A 402 -4.64 12.73 -18.00
N VAL A 403 -3.87 11.66 -17.78
CA VAL A 403 -3.87 10.48 -18.67
C VAL A 403 -5.25 9.80 -18.72
N PHE A 404 -6.02 9.84 -17.63
CA PHE A 404 -7.38 9.28 -17.61
C PHE A 404 -8.42 10.19 -18.24
N ALA A 405 -8.21 11.50 -18.26
CA ALA A 405 -9.13 12.44 -18.91
C ALA A 405 -9.07 12.34 -20.44
N GLU A 406 -7.90 12.04 -21.00
CA GLU A 406 -7.68 11.89 -22.44
C GLU A 406 -8.08 10.50 -22.99
N ARG A 407 -8.49 9.54 -22.14
CA ARG A 407 -8.71 8.13 -22.50
C ARG A 407 -9.94 7.50 -21.87
#